data_AF-A0A0T6B6W5-F1
#
_entry.id   AF-A0A0T6B6W5-F1
#
_cell.length_a   1.000
_cell.length_b   1.000
_cell.length_c   1.000
_cell.angle_alpha   90.00
_cell.angle_beta   90.00
_cell.angle_gamma   90.00
#
_symmetry.space_group_name_H-M   'P 1'
#
loop_
_entity.id
_entity.type
_entity.pdbx_description
1 polymer ?
#
loop_
_entity_poly.entity_id
_entity_poly.type
_entity_poly.pdbx_seq_one_letter_code
_entity_poly.pdbx_strand_id
1 'polypeptide(L)'
;KLYGWTLLCLNINIICSLLHSFDFLIEYASASGILRERSGLRFVFLMLSWSIFSLIVGALLANLAHSTILEIQNTSHLSYKLLQQIPCKTTSAILQEMREDLVLLSEQMSLRTPHFSAAGFFNIDYTMLFNVLSSITSYLVVLIQFN
;
A
#
# COMPACT_ATOMS: atom_id res chain seq x y z
N LYS A 1 -13.72 -4.53 -5.03
CA LYS A 1 -13.27 -5.55 -6.02
C LYS A 1 -12.69 -4.94 -7.31
N LEU A 2 -13.28 -3.87 -7.88
CA LEU A 2 -12.82 -3.30 -9.17
C LEU A 2 -11.32 -2.96 -9.23
N TYR A 3 -10.76 -2.32 -8.21
CA TYR A 3 -9.33 -1.92 -8.23
C TYR A 3 -8.37 -2.97 -7.68
N GLY A 4 -8.87 -4.10 -7.15
CA GLY A 4 -8.02 -5.09 -6.48
C GLY A 4 -6.96 -5.69 -7.41
N TRP A 5 -7.34 -5.99 -8.66
CA TRP A 5 -6.43 -6.51 -9.67
C TRP A 5 -5.41 -5.48 -10.13
N THR A 6 -5.82 -4.23 -10.31
CA THR A 6 -4.91 -3.12 -10.65
C THR A 6 -3.85 -2.93 -9.57
N LEU A 7 -4.26 -2.98 -8.30
CA LEU A 7 -3.37 -2.86 -7.15
C LEU A 7 -2.42 -4.06 -7.04
N LEU A 8 -2.88 -5.26 -7.35
CA LEU A 8 -2.04 -6.45 -7.42
C LEU A 8 -0.99 -6.32 -8.54
N CYS A 9 -1.40 -5.96 -9.76
CA CYS A 9 -0.49 -5.76 -10.88
C CYS A 9 0.55 -4.66 -10.59
N LEU A 10 0.14 -3.57 -9.97
CA LEU A 10 1.04 -2.49 -9.57
C LEU A 10 2.09 -2.98 -8.55
N ASN A 11 1.68 -3.76 -7.56
CA ASN A 11 2.60 -4.33 -6.58
C ASN A 11 3.57 -5.35 -7.21
N ILE A 12 3.10 -6.21 -8.10
CA ILE A 12 3.96 -7.12 -8.86
C ILE A 12 4.97 -6.32 -9.69
N ASN A 13 4.55 -5.23 -10.34
CA ASN A 13 5.44 -4.38 -11.10
C ASN A 13 6.53 -3.72 -10.23
N ILE A 14 6.18 -3.27 -9.02
CA ILE A 14 7.15 -2.75 -8.05
C ILE A 14 8.17 -3.84 -7.68
N ILE A 15 7.71 -5.05 -7.36
CA ILE A 15 8.57 -6.19 -7.01
C ILE A 15 9.51 -6.53 -8.17
N CYS A 16 8.99 -6.67 -9.39
CA CYS A 16 9.79 -6.98 -10.58
C CYS A 16 10.80 -5.88 -10.89
N SER A 17 10.40 -4.60 -10.77
CA SER A 17 11.30 -3.46 -10.98
C SER A 17 12.46 -3.45 -9.99
N LEU A 18 12.17 -3.75 -8.72
CA LEU A 18 13.21 -3.83 -7.68
C LEU A 18 14.15 -5.01 -7.93
N LEU A 19 13.62 -6.20 -8.17
CA LEU A 19 14.40 -7.40 -8.46
C LEU A 19 15.33 -7.18 -9.66
N HIS A 20 14.80 -6.64 -10.76
CA HIS A 20 15.60 -6.36 -11.95
C HIS A 20 16.72 -5.34 -11.69
N SER A 21 16.43 -4.30 -10.90
CA SER A 21 17.43 -3.29 -10.53
C SER A 21 18.55 -3.87 -9.66
N PHE A 22 18.21 -4.77 -8.73
CA PHE A 22 19.20 -5.41 -7.86
C PHE A 22 20.01 -6.50 -8.57
N ASP A 23 19.37 -7.30 -9.42
CA ASP A 23 20.05 -8.32 -10.23
C ASP A 23 21.13 -7.67 -11.11
N PHE A 24 20.78 -6.58 -11.78
CA PHE A 24 21.72 -5.78 -12.55
C PHE A 24 22.84 -5.18 -11.66
N LEU A 25 22.53 -4.70 -10.46
CA LEU A 25 23.53 -4.16 -9.53
C LEU A 25 24.54 -5.22 -9.12
N ILE A 26 24.08 -6.45 -8.86
CA ILE A 26 24.94 -7.58 -8.47
C ILE A 26 25.79 -8.03 -9.66
N GLU A 27 25.22 -8.17 -10.85
CA GLU A 27 25.98 -8.50 -12.05
C GLU A 27 27.03 -7.44 -12.37
N TYR A 28 26.69 -6.16 -12.22
CA TYR A 28 27.65 -5.06 -12.36
C TYR A 28 28.76 -5.10 -11.30
N ALA A 29 28.45 -5.51 -10.08
CA ALA A 29 29.43 -5.63 -8.99
C ALA A 29 30.35 -6.86 -9.15
N SER A 30 29.83 -7.98 -9.68
CA SER A 30 30.59 -9.21 -9.88
C SER A 30 31.42 -9.22 -11.17
N ALA A 31 31.00 -8.49 -12.20
CA ALA A 31 31.66 -8.53 -13.50
C ALA A 31 33.06 -7.87 -13.51
N SER A 32 34.06 -8.62 -13.94
CA SER A 32 35.43 -8.15 -14.15
C SER A 32 35.56 -7.26 -15.39
N GLY A 33 35.76 -5.95 -15.20
CA GLY A 33 36.34 -4.98 -16.16
C GLY A 33 35.55 -4.65 -17.43
N ILE A 34 35.18 -5.65 -18.24
CA ILE A 34 34.64 -5.50 -19.60
C ILE A 34 33.18 -5.03 -19.59
N LEU A 35 32.36 -5.56 -18.68
CA LEU A 35 30.98 -5.08 -18.47
C LEU A 35 30.96 -3.72 -17.77
N ARG A 36 31.96 -3.41 -16.92
CA ARG A 36 32.06 -2.12 -16.23
C ARG A 36 32.38 -0.96 -17.18
N GLU A 37 33.13 -1.21 -18.26
CA GLU A 37 33.36 -0.23 -19.33
C GLU A 37 32.16 -0.08 -20.28
N ARG A 38 31.38 -1.15 -20.51
CA ARG A 38 30.24 -1.13 -21.45
C ARG A 38 28.94 -0.64 -20.79
N SER A 39 28.69 -1.05 -19.56
CA SER A 39 27.60 -0.60 -18.70
C SER A 39 28.07 0.64 -17.94
N GLY A 40 28.17 1.77 -18.64
CA GLY A 40 28.67 3.00 -18.02
C GLY A 40 27.89 3.36 -16.74
N LEU A 41 28.56 3.98 -15.77
CA LEU A 41 27.98 4.44 -14.49
C LEU A 41 26.61 5.15 -14.63
N ARG A 42 26.39 5.82 -15.76
CA ARG A 42 25.11 6.46 -16.13
C ARG A 42 23.93 5.49 -16.09
N PHE A 43 24.12 4.25 -16.54
CA PHE A 43 23.07 3.23 -16.55
C PHE A 43 22.76 2.72 -15.13
N VAL A 44 23.78 2.59 -14.27
CA VAL A 44 23.58 2.27 -12.84
C VAL A 44 22.74 3.35 -12.16
N PHE A 45 23.06 4.63 -12.37
CA PHE A 45 22.26 5.73 -11.83
C PHE A 45 20.83 5.72 -12.33
N LEU A 46 20.61 5.41 -13.61
CA LEU A 46 19.28 5.29 -14.20
C LEU A 46 18.47 4.19 -13.49
N MET A 47 19.05 3.00 -13.33
CA MET A 47 18.39 1.87 -12.65
C MET A 47 18.09 2.15 -11.18
N LEU A 48 19.03 2.77 -10.45
CA LEU A 48 18.79 3.20 -9.07
C LEU A 48 17.67 4.23 -8.99
N SER A 49 17.64 5.22 -9.89
CA SER A 49 16.58 6.22 -9.93
C SER A 49 15.20 5.61 -10.20
N TRP A 50 15.14 4.61 -11.10
CA TRP A 50 13.92 3.87 -11.41
C TRP A 50 13.43 3.05 -10.21
N SER A 51 14.33 2.36 -9.53
CA SER A 51 14.06 1.61 -8.29
C SER A 51 13.50 2.53 -7.20
N ILE A 52 14.15 3.68 -6.95
CA ILE A 52 13.69 4.68 -5.98
C ILE A 52 12.29 5.19 -6.35
N PHE A 53 12.05 5.51 -7.62
CA PHE A 53 10.74 5.94 -8.07
C PHE A 53 9.66 4.88 -7.81
N SER A 54 9.94 3.61 -8.11
CA SER A 54 9.01 2.50 -7.85
C SER A 54 8.69 2.33 -6.36
N LEU A 55 9.68 2.52 -5.48
CA LEU A 55 9.49 2.50 -4.02
C LEU A 55 8.66 3.68 -3.53
N ILE A 56 8.89 4.88 -4.08
CA ILE A 56 8.08 6.07 -3.75
C ILE A 56 6.62 5.83 -4.12
N VAL A 57 6.34 5.26 -5.29
CA VAL A 57 4.98 4.91 -5.71
C VAL A 57 4.34 3.92 -4.74
N GLY A 58 5.06 2.88 -4.32
CA GLY A 58 4.59 1.94 -3.30
C GLY A 58 4.29 2.60 -1.94
N ALA A 59 5.20 3.48 -1.48
CA ALA A 59 5.04 4.22 -0.23
C ALA A 59 3.84 5.19 -0.28
N LEU A 60 3.66 5.89 -1.39
CA LEU A 60 2.50 6.76 -1.61
C LEU A 60 1.19 5.96 -1.57
N LEU A 61 1.16 4.77 -2.19
CA LEU A 61 -0.01 3.91 -2.15
C LEU A 61 -0.33 3.47 -0.71
N ALA A 62 0.67 3.06 0.06
CA ALA A 62 0.50 2.68 1.46
C ALA A 62 0.04 3.87 2.32
N ASN A 63 0.62 5.06 2.10
CA ASN A 63 0.20 6.29 2.77
C ASN A 63 -1.27 6.61 2.48
N LEU A 64 -1.68 6.55 1.20
CA LEU A 64 -3.06 6.83 0.80
C LEU A 64 -4.04 5.83 1.41
N ALA A 65 -3.69 4.54 1.38
CA ALA A 65 -4.49 3.50 2.01
C ALA A 65 -4.62 3.76 3.52
N HIS A 66 -3.52 4.06 4.21
CA HIS A 66 -3.50 4.33 5.63
C HIS A 66 -4.32 5.59 6.01
N SER A 67 -4.09 6.72 5.32
CA SER A 67 -4.84 7.95 5.55
C SER A 67 -6.33 7.78 5.29
N THR A 68 -6.71 7.04 4.26
CA THR A 68 -8.13 6.79 3.96
C THR A 68 -8.79 5.92 5.03
N ILE A 69 -8.09 4.88 5.53
CA ILE A 69 -8.58 4.05 6.63
C ILE A 69 -8.77 4.89 7.89
N LEU A 70 -7.80 5.75 8.21
CA LEU A 70 -7.86 6.65 9.36
C LEU A 70 -9.02 7.65 9.26
N GLU A 71 -9.23 8.23 8.08
CA GLU A 71 -10.33 9.17 7.84
C GLU A 71 -11.71 8.50 7.97
N ILE A 72 -11.85 7.26 7.49
CA ILE A 72 -13.09 6.49 7.67
C ILE A 72 -13.34 6.21 9.15
N GLN A 73 -12.30 5.88 9.92
CA GLN A 73 -12.43 5.68 11.37
C GLN A 73 -12.85 6.95 12.10
N ASN A 74 -12.27 8.10 11.73
CA ASN A 74 -12.67 9.40 12.28
C ASN A 74 -14.13 9.72 11.96
N THR A 75 -14.57 9.44 10.73
CA THR A 75 -15.95 9.63 10.29
C THR A 75 -16.91 8.78 11.13
N SER A 76 -16.60 7.50 11.34
CA SER A 76 -17.39 6.59 12.20
C SER A 76 -17.51 7.12 13.63
N HIS A 77 -16.39 7.55 14.22
CA HIS A 77 -16.38 8.12 15.56
C HIS A 77 -17.22 9.41 15.66
N LEU A 78 -17.14 10.29 14.66
CA LEU A 78 -17.98 11.49 14.59
C LEU A 78 -19.47 11.14 14.46
N SER A 79 -19.83 10.15 13.65
CA SER A 79 -21.21 9.68 13.53
C SER A 79 -21.77 9.19 14.88
N TYR A 80 -20.99 8.42 15.64
CA TYR A 80 -21.39 8.00 16.99
C TYR A 80 -21.54 9.18 17.96
N LYS A 81 -20.64 10.17 17.89
CA LYS A 81 -20.72 11.38 18.73
C LYS A 81 -21.97 12.20 18.43
N LEU A 82 -22.33 12.35 17.15
CA LEU A 82 -23.55 13.03 16.73
C LEU A 82 -24.80 12.27 17.18
N LEU A 83 -24.79 10.93 17.08
CA LEU A 83 -25.89 10.08 17.54
C LEU A 83 -26.19 10.29 19.03
N GLN A 84 -25.17 10.45 19.87
CA GLN A 84 -25.33 10.70 21.31
C GLN A 84 -25.95 12.07 21.61
N GLN A 85 -25.83 13.05 20.71
CA GLN A 85 -26.39 14.40 20.89
C GLN A 85 -27.87 14.48 20.51
N ILE A 86 -28.39 13.50 19.77
CA ILE A 86 -29.79 13.47 19.32
C ILE A 86 -30.69 12.86 20.42
N PRO A 87 -31.73 13.56 20.90
CA PRO A 87 -32.65 13.02 21.91
C PRO A 87 -33.38 11.77 21.40
N CYS A 88 -33.37 10.69 22.18
CA CYS A 88 -34.03 9.41 21.85
C CYS A 88 -35.54 9.50 21.62
N LYS A 89 -36.18 10.59 22.08
CA LYS A 89 -37.61 10.87 21.89
C LYS A 89 -37.75 12.27 21.31
N THR A 90 -37.68 12.36 19.99
CA THR A 90 -37.93 13.59 19.25
C THR A 90 -39.26 13.47 18.49
N THR A 91 -40.12 14.48 18.60
CA THR A 91 -41.44 14.53 17.92
C THR A 91 -41.32 14.88 16.43
N SER A 92 -40.16 15.40 16.00
CA SER A 92 -39.88 15.74 14.59
C SER A 92 -39.48 14.48 13.80
N ALA A 93 -40.29 14.14 12.79
CA ALA A 93 -40.02 13.03 11.88
C ALA A 93 -38.62 13.12 11.22
N ILE A 94 -38.16 14.34 10.90
CA ILE A 94 -36.85 14.60 10.28
C ILE A 94 -35.70 14.15 11.19
N LEU A 95 -35.81 14.42 12.50
CA LEU A 95 -34.75 14.07 13.45
C LEU A 95 -34.66 12.55 13.68
N GLN A 96 -35.79 11.85 13.53
CA GLN A 96 -35.86 10.41 13.66
C GLN A 96 -35.25 9.71 12.44
N GLU A 97 -35.55 10.20 11.23
CA GLU A 97 -34.91 9.73 9.99
C GLU A 97 -33.38 9.93 10.03
N MET A 98 -32.91 11.12 10.41
CA MET A 98 -31.47 11.39 10.56
C MET A 98 -30.80 10.44 11.57
N ARG A 99 -31.48 10.08 12.66
CA ARG A 99 -30.96 9.16 13.67
C ARG A 99 -30.82 7.75 13.09
N GLU A 100 -31.83 7.27 12.37
CA GLU A 100 -31.81 5.94 11.73
C GLU A 100 -30.67 5.85 10.72
N ASP A 101 -30.48 6.87 9.88
CA ASP A 101 -29.36 6.94 8.93
C ASP A 101 -28.00 6.94 9.63
N LEU A 102 -27.85 7.71 10.71
CA LEU A 102 -26.62 7.75 11.51
C LEU A 102 -26.32 6.40 12.17
N VAL A 103 -27.34 5.70 12.68
CA VAL A 103 -27.19 4.34 13.23
C VAL A 103 -26.71 3.39 12.14
N LEU A 104 -27.41 3.32 11.01
CA LEU A 104 -27.06 2.44 9.90
C LEU A 104 -25.64 2.70 9.38
N LEU A 105 -25.28 3.97 9.21
CA LEU A 105 -23.95 4.38 8.78
C LEU A 105 -22.88 3.97 9.80
N SER A 106 -23.12 4.20 11.09
CA SER A 106 -22.20 3.83 12.16
C SER A 106 -22.01 2.31 12.28
N GLU A 107 -23.10 1.54 12.16
CA GLU A 107 -23.06 0.07 12.16
C GLU A 107 -22.32 -0.47 10.93
N GLN A 108 -22.59 0.06 9.74
CA GLN A 108 -21.89 -0.35 8.52
C GLN A 108 -20.39 -0.06 8.60
N MET A 109 -20.00 1.09 9.14
CA MET A 109 -18.59 1.44 9.33
C MET A 109 -17.91 0.63 10.44
N SER A 110 -18.63 0.28 11.51
CA SER A 110 -18.11 -0.53 12.62
C SER A 110 -17.95 -2.00 12.24
N LEU A 111 -18.91 -2.56 11.49
CA LEU A 111 -18.90 -3.97 11.06
C LEU A 111 -17.95 -4.24 9.89
N ARG A 112 -17.62 -3.23 9.09
CA ARG A 112 -16.63 -3.34 8.00
C ARG A 112 -15.43 -2.48 8.32
N THR A 113 -14.46 -3.04 9.02
CA THR A 113 -13.15 -2.40 9.12
C THR A 113 -12.63 -2.16 7.69
N PRO A 114 -12.45 -0.90 7.27
CA PRO A 114 -12.03 -0.62 5.90
C PRO A 114 -10.61 -1.13 5.73
N HIS A 115 -10.46 -2.16 4.90
CA HIS A 115 -9.15 -2.66 4.49
C HIS A 115 -9.08 -2.61 2.97
N PHE A 116 -8.03 -1.99 2.47
CA PHE A 116 -7.69 -2.07 1.05
C PHE A 116 -7.04 -3.41 0.82
N SER A 117 -7.67 -4.27 0.03
CA SER A 117 -7.11 -5.57 -0.34
C SER A 117 -6.77 -5.61 -1.83
N ALA A 118 -5.56 -6.08 -2.14
CA ALA A 118 -5.13 -6.36 -3.49
C ALA A 118 -5.76 -7.69 -3.95
N ALA A 119 -6.94 -7.59 -4.58
CA ALA A 119 -7.70 -8.71 -5.12
C ALA A 119 -8.05 -9.84 -4.11
N GLY A 120 -7.93 -9.60 -2.80
CA GLY A 120 -8.15 -10.60 -1.77
C GLY A 120 -6.89 -11.35 -1.30
N PHE A 121 -5.73 -11.08 -1.89
CA PHE A 121 -4.48 -11.77 -1.53
C PHE A 121 -3.81 -11.20 -0.28
N PHE A 122 -3.68 -9.88 -0.22
CA PHE A 122 -3.05 -9.19 0.90
C PHE A 122 -3.65 -7.80 1.09
N ASN A 123 -3.49 -7.26 2.31
CA ASN A 123 -3.89 -5.89 2.63
C ASN A 123 -2.81 -4.91 2.16
N ILE A 124 -3.22 -3.73 1.72
CA ILE A 124 -2.35 -2.67 1.26
C ILE A 124 -2.11 -1.73 2.44
N ASP A 125 -1.01 -1.99 3.14
CA ASP A 125 -0.55 -1.27 4.30
C ASP A 125 0.99 -1.22 4.30
N TYR A 126 1.59 -0.58 5.31
CA TYR A 126 3.05 -0.59 5.42
C TYR A 126 3.62 -2.00 5.64
N THR A 127 2.87 -2.90 6.26
CA THR A 127 3.25 -4.31 6.44
C THR A 127 3.54 -4.96 5.08
N MET A 128 2.73 -4.66 4.07
CA MET A 128 2.95 -5.14 2.70
C MET A 128 4.29 -4.66 2.11
N LEU A 129 4.65 -3.39 2.28
CA LEU A 129 5.95 -2.86 1.85
C LEU A 129 7.12 -3.53 2.58
N PHE A 130 7.02 -3.70 3.90
CA PHE A 130 8.04 -4.40 4.68
C PHE A 130 8.20 -5.87 4.25
N ASN A 131 7.10 -6.55 3.95
CA ASN A 131 7.13 -7.93 3.44
C ASN A 131 7.82 -8.01 2.07
N VAL A 132 7.56 -7.06 1.17
CA VAL A 132 8.24 -6.98 -0.13
C VAL A 132 9.74 -6.75 0.06
N LEU A 133 10.13 -5.77 0.87
CA LEU A 133 11.55 -5.49 1.15
C LEU A 133 12.24 -6.67 1.83
N SER A 134 11.56 -7.34 2.76
CA SER A 134 12.08 -8.53 3.43
C SER A 134 12.29 -9.68 2.43
N SER A 135 11.32 -9.95 1.56
CA SER A 135 11.44 -10.98 0.53
C SER A 135 12.58 -10.69 -0.46
N ILE A 136 12.73 -9.42 -0.88
CA ILE A 136 13.84 -9.01 -1.75
C ILE A 136 15.16 -9.20 -1.02
N THR A 137 15.26 -8.75 0.23
CA THR A 137 16.49 -8.92 1.04
C THR A 137 16.87 -10.39 1.17
N SER A 138 15.90 -11.28 1.46
CA SER A 138 16.13 -12.73 1.50
C SER A 138 16.62 -13.26 0.16
N TYR A 139 16.02 -12.83 -0.96
CA TYR A 139 16.49 -13.18 -2.30
C TYR A 139 17.94 -12.72 -2.55
N LEU A 140 18.29 -11.49 -2.18
CA LEU A 140 19.65 -10.97 -2.34
C LEU A 140 20.68 -11.76 -1.54
N VAL A 141 20.35 -12.14 -0.31
CA VAL A 141 21.23 -12.97 0.52
C VAL A 141 21.52 -14.30 -0.17
N VAL A 142 20.50 -14.97 -0.70
CA VAL A 142 20.65 -16.21 -1.46
C VAL A 142 21.50 -15.96 -2.70
N LEU A 143 21.19 -14.92 -3.49
CA LEU A 143 21.90 -14.65 -4.73
C LEU A 143 23.38 -14.34 -4.49
N ILE A 144 23.72 -13.56 -3.47
CA ILE A 144 25.11 -13.25 -3.10
C ILE A 144 25.87 -14.51 -2.63
N GLN A 145 25.18 -15.48 -1.99
CA GLN A 145 25.82 -16.71 -1.53
C GLN A 145 26.11 -17.70 -2.66
N PHE A 146 25.28 -17.72 -3.70
CA PHE A 146 25.37 -18.68 -4.81
C PHE A 146 25.99 -18.11 -6.09
N ASN A 147 26.32 -16.83 -6.11
CA ASN A 147 27.02 -16.13 -7.19
C ASN A 147 28.48 -15.86 -6.78
#